data_AF-A0A7V8V1U5-F1
#
_entry.id   AF-A0A7V8V1U5-F1
#
_cell.length_a   1.000
_cell.length_b   1.000
_cell.length_c   1.000
_cell.angle_alpha   90.00
_cell.angle_beta   90.00
_cell.angle_gamma   90.00
#
_symmetry.space_group_name_H-M   'P 1'
#
loop_
_entity.id
_entity.type
_entity.pdbx_description
1 polymer ?
#
loop_
_entity_poly.entity_id
_entity_poly.type
_entity_poly.pdbx_seq_one_letter_code
_entity_poly.pdbx_strand_id
1 'polypeptide(L)'
;MSAETRAVNLYRWYYRIIGGMIVLSLAVSFWRIYNQQGQRNHELELSIQALREEQRQSDEEAFVLARDVIALMESGVPVHATGVSPLFQSPLKEQAIPVLLEKVRDPRSAVAIYAMHDLRQLLRSEPNPEQLAPQIVPALLLLLKQRDIPGGVVELLQMVKADPEVIRPHLLKIIRYDETTSVIRGAYWLKQVDPSFEVTPIYIEHMKRSLRPSKQLVLSGIGLTHFQPGRLEIALKRELLDAITPEEKASLQAWIELVEQTAKDSPRGRVPACSDLN
;
A
#
# COMPACT_ATOMS: atom_id res chain seq x y z
N MET A 1 -7.03 98.78 0.48
CA MET A 1 -6.43 97.42 0.44
C MET A 1 -5.27 97.45 -0.53
N SER A 2 -4.06 97.06 -0.10
CA SER A 2 -2.90 96.97 -1.00
C SER A 2 -3.07 95.82 -1.99
N ALA A 3 -2.42 95.92 -3.16
CA ALA A 3 -2.43 94.87 -4.18
C ALA A 3 -1.96 93.52 -3.63
N GLU A 4 -1.00 93.54 -2.69
CA GLU A 4 -0.49 92.36 -2.00
C GLU A 4 -1.57 91.63 -1.19
N THR A 5 -2.44 92.34 -0.47
CA THR A 5 -3.52 91.70 0.30
C THR A 5 -4.53 90.99 -0.61
N ARG A 6 -4.79 91.53 -1.81
CA ARG A 6 -5.67 90.90 -2.80
C ARG A 6 -5.03 89.64 -3.39
N ALA A 7 -3.74 89.68 -3.72
CA ALA A 7 -3.02 88.52 -4.25
C ALA A 7 -2.96 87.36 -3.23
N VAL A 8 -2.68 87.65 -1.96
CA VAL A 8 -2.66 86.64 -0.89
C VAL A 8 -4.03 86.01 -0.68
N ASN A 9 -5.10 86.80 -0.71
CA ASN A 9 -6.46 86.26 -0.57
C ASN A 9 -6.89 85.43 -1.78
N LEU A 10 -6.52 85.84 -3.00
CA LEU A 10 -6.78 85.07 -4.22
C LEU A 10 -6.04 83.72 -4.18
N TYR A 11 -4.78 83.72 -3.75
CA TYR A 11 -3.98 82.51 -3.59
C TYR A 11 -4.57 81.58 -2.54
N ARG A 12 -4.95 82.10 -1.37
CA ARG A 12 -5.63 81.30 -0.32
C ARG A 12 -6.95 80.71 -0.80
N TRP A 13 -7.72 81.45 -1.59
CA TRP A 13 -8.96 80.98 -2.18
C TRP A 13 -8.71 79.87 -3.22
N TYR A 14 -7.75 80.07 -4.11
CA TYR A 14 -7.33 79.08 -5.12
C TYR A 14 -6.85 77.77 -4.48
N TYR A 15 -6.01 77.82 -3.45
CA TYR A 15 -5.54 76.64 -2.72
C TYR A 15 -6.65 75.91 -1.97
N ARG A 16 -7.66 76.62 -1.45
CA ARG A 16 -8.83 75.99 -0.82
C ARG A 16 -9.68 75.23 -1.83
N ILE A 17 -9.87 75.80 -3.02
CA ILE A 17 -10.64 75.14 -4.09
C ILE A 17 -9.89 73.92 -4.61
N ILE A 18 -8.60 74.05 -4.94
CA ILE A 18 -7.80 72.93 -5.43
C ILE A 18 -7.63 71.85 -4.36
N GLY A 19 -7.32 72.24 -3.12
CA GLY A 19 -7.24 71.31 -1.99
C GLY A 19 -8.56 70.56 -1.79
N GLY A 20 -9.70 71.26 -1.88
CA GLY A 20 -11.02 70.64 -1.81
C GLY A 20 -11.28 69.64 -2.95
N MET A 21 -10.92 69.98 -4.19
CA MET A 21 -11.07 69.07 -5.33
C MET A 21 -10.20 67.81 -5.22
N ILE A 22 -8.96 67.94 -4.72
CA ILE A 22 -8.07 66.79 -4.50
C ILE A 22 -8.65 65.85 -3.43
N VAL A 23 -9.10 66.39 -2.30
CA VAL A 23 -9.71 65.58 -1.23
C VAL A 23 -10.97 64.89 -1.72
N LEU A 24 -11.83 65.59 -2.48
CA LEU A 24 -13.05 65.00 -3.04
C LEU A 24 -12.72 63.88 -4.05
N SER A 25 -11.74 64.08 -4.93
CA SER A 25 -11.30 63.08 -5.90
C SER A 25 -10.75 61.81 -5.22
N LEU A 26 -9.96 61.98 -4.15
CA LEU A 26 -9.46 60.87 -3.35
C LEU A 26 -10.61 60.15 -2.64
N ALA A 27 -11.54 60.88 -2.02
CA ALA A 27 -12.69 60.29 -1.34
C ALA A 27 -13.56 59.46 -2.29
N VAL A 28 -13.84 59.96 -3.49
CA VAL A 28 -14.58 59.21 -4.52
C VAL A 28 -13.80 57.98 -5.00
N SER A 29 -12.49 58.09 -5.18
CA SER A 29 -11.64 56.96 -5.59
C SER A 29 -11.60 55.88 -4.52
N PHE A 30 -11.41 56.25 -3.25
CA PHE A 30 -11.47 55.32 -2.12
C PHE A 30 -12.84 54.66 -1.99
N TRP A 31 -13.92 55.42 -2.12
CA TRP A 31 -15.28 54.87 -2.12
C TRP A 31 -15.48 53.84 -3.23
N ARG A 32 -14.98 54.13 -4.44
CA ARG A 32 -15.06 53.21 -5.58
C ARG A 32 -14.28 51.92 -5.34
N ILE A 33 -13.06 52.02 -4.81
CA ILE A 33 -12.22 50.86 -4.47
C ILE A 33 -12.89 50.03 -3.38
N TYR A 34 -13.42 50.68 -2.34
CA TYR A 34 -14.11 50.02 -1.24
C TYR A 34 -15.34 49.26 -1.73
N ASN A 35 -16.20 49.89 -2.55
CA ASN A 35 -17.36 49.22 -3.12
C ASN A 35 -16.97 48.06 -4.04
N GLN A 36 -15.90 48.19 -4.83
CA GLN A 36 -15.42 47.14 -5.71
C GLN A 36 -14.85 45.94 -4.92
N GLN A 37 -14.16 46.21 -3.79
CA GLN A 37 -13.71 45.17 -2.88
C GLN A 37 -14.88 44.47 -2.18
N GLY A 38 -15.92 45.22 -1.77
CA GLY A 38 -17.14 44.65 -1.22
C GLY A 38 -17.83 43.68 -2.17
N GLN A 39 -17.94 44.05 -3.46
CA GLN A 39 -18.52 43.18 -4.49
C GLN A 39 -17.69 41.91 -4.71
N ARG A 40 -16.36 42.03 -4.81
CA ARG A 40 -15.46 40.86 -4.96
C ARG A 40 -15.50 39.94 -3.76
N ASN A 41 -15.53 40.50 -2.55
CA ASN A 41 -15.61 39.70 -1.33
C ASN A 41 -16.93 38.91 -1.28
N HIS A 42 -18.05 39.54 -1.67
CA HIS A 42 -19.34 38.84 -1.75
C HIS A 42 -19.35 37.74 -2.82
N GLU A 43 -18.76 37.98 -3.99
CA GLU A 43 -18.62 36.97 -5.05
C GLU A 43 -17.73 35.79 -4.63
N LEU A 44 -16.65 36.06 -3.90
CA LEU A 44 -15.79 35.03 -3.32
C LEU A 44 -16.50 34.23 -2.23
N GLU A 45 -17.30 34.88 -1.38
CA GLU A 45 -18.11 34.18 -0.38
C GLU A 45 -19.11 33.23 -1.04
N LEU A 46 -19.79 33.67 -2.09
CA LEU A 46 -20.70 32.82 -2.87
C LEU A 46 -19.96 31.65 -3.54
N SER A 47 -18.77 31.90 -4.11
CA SER A 47 -17.95 30.85 -4.73
C SER A 47 -17.46 29.82 -3.69
N ILE A 48 -17.04 30.27 -2.51
CA ILE A 48 -16.63 29.39 -1.41
C ILE A 48 -17.83 28.57 -0.90
N GLN A 49 -19.02 29.16 -0.82
CA GLN A 49 -20.23 28.43 -0.45
C GLN A 49 -20.59 27.38 -1.50
N ALA A 50 -20.54 27.72 -2.79
CA ALA A 50 -20.80 26.79 -3.87
C ALA A 50 -19.82 25.61 -3.86
N LEU A 51 -18.52 25.88 -3.73
CA LEU A 51 -17.50 24.83 -3.62
C LEU A 51 -17.67 23.94 -2.39
N ARG A 52 -18.08 24.52 -1.25
CA ARG A 52 -18.38 23.75 -0.03
C ARG A 52 -19.61 22.86 -0.21
N GLU A 53 -20.63 23.33 -0.89
CA GLU A 53 -21.83 22.54 -1.17
C GLU A 53 -21.55 21.43 -2.18
N GLU A 54 -20.77 21.70 -3.23
CA GLU A 54 -20.29 20.70 -4.18
C GLU A 54 -19.42 19.65 -3.48
N GLN A 55 -18.51 20.06 -2.60
CA GLN A 55 -17.72 19.15 -1.78
C GLN A 55 -18.61 18.29 -0.87
N ARG A 56 -19.62 18.90 -0.23
CA ARG A 56 -20.57 18.18 0.62
C ARG A 56 -21.40 17.16 -0.16
N GLN A 57 -21.85 17.52 -1.36
CA GLN A 57 -22.57 16.61 -2.25
C GLN A 57 -21.69 15.44 -2.68
N SER A 58 -20.44 15.72 -3.07
CA SER A 58 -19.46 14.69 -3.40
C SER A 58 -19.18 13.75 -2.22
N ASP A 59 -19.01 14.29 -1.01
CA ASP A 59 -18.82 13.51 0.22
C ASP A 59 -20.06 12.66 0.56
N GLU A 60 -21.27 13.18 0.33
CA GLU A 60 -22.53 12.46 0.54
C GLU A 60 -22.74 11.35 -0.48
N GLU A 61 -22.43 11.59 -1.76
CA GLU A 61 -22.41 10.57 -2.81
C GLU A 61 -21.38 9.49 -2.52
N ALA A 62 -20.18 9.85 -2.07
CA ALA A 62 -19.14 8.92 -1.64
C ALA A 62 -19.63 8.06 -0.48
N PHE A 63 -20.30 8.68 0.49
CA PHE A 63 -20.84 7.98 1.65
C PHE A 63 -21.96 7.00 1.26
N VAL A 64 -22.87 7.39 0.37
CA VAL A 64 -23.93 6.50 -0.14
C VAL A 64 -23.33 5.35 -0.94
N LEU A 65 -22.39 5.61 -1.85
CA LEU A 65 -21.71 4.58 -2.62
C LEU A 65 -20.96 3.59 -1.70
N ALA A 66 -20.21 4.11 -0.73
CA ALA A 66 -19.52 3.29 0.25
C ALA A 66 -20.51 2.43 1.05
N ARG A 67 -21.65 3.00 1.48
CA ARG A 67 -22.69 2.27 2.19
C ARG A 67 -23.33 1.20 1.32
N ASP A 68 -23.57 1.46 0.04
CA ASP A 68 -24.20 0.50 -0.87
C ASP A 68 -23.24 -0.64 -1.22
N VAL A 69 -21.96 -0.35 -1.42
CA VAL A 69 -20.90 -1.36 -1.57
C VAL A 69 -20.81 -2.21 -0.30
N ILE A 70 -20.80 -1.58 0.89
CA ILE A 70 -20.81 -2.30 2.16
C ILE A 70 -22.05 -3.18 2.25
N ALA A 71 -23.26 -2.64 2.09
CA ALA A 71 -24.51 -3.40 2.18
C ALA A 71 -24.54 -4.60 1.22
N LEU A 72 -24.02 -4.44 -0.01
CA LEU A 72 -23.85 -5.54 -0.96
C LEU A 72 -22.87 -6.60 -0.42
N MET A 73 -21.72 -6.19 0.13
CA MET A 73 -20.77 -7.09 0.80
C MET A 73 -21.36 -7.78 2.04
N GLU A 74 -22.21 -7.09 2.81
CA GLU A 74 -22.86 -7.62 4.03
C GLU A 74 -23.97 -8.63 3.73
N SER A 75 -24.63 -8.50 2.59
CA SER A 75 -25.70 -9.42 2.16
C SER A 75 -25.21 -10.84 1.85
N GLY A 76 -23.90 -11.08 1.85
CA GLY A 76 -23.31 -12.38 1.49
C GLY A 76 -23.49 -12.76 0.02
N VAL A 77 -24.11 -11.89 -0.78
CA VAL A 77 -24.20 -12.03 -2.23
C VAL A 77 -22.82 -11.72 -2.81
N PRO A 78 -22.18 -12.66 -3.53
CA PRO A 78 -20.88 -12.42 -4.12
C PRO A 78 -20.99 -11.29 -5.14
N VAL A 79 -20.40 -10.14 -4.83
CA VAL A 79 -20.57 -8.95 -5.67
C VAL A 79 -19.86 -9.17 -7.01
N HIS A 80 -18.68 -9.84 -7.07
CA HIS A 80 -18.07 -10.26 -8.35
C HIS A 80 -17.19 -11.51 -8.23
N ALA A 81 -17.55 -12.59 -8.94
CA ALA A 81 -16.61 -13.68 -9.26
C ALA A 81 -15.74 -13.38 -10.50
N THR A 82 -16.18 -12.45 -11.35
CA THR A 82 -15.60 -12.17 -12.69
C THR A 82 -15.91 -10.74 -13.23
N GLY A 83 -16.50 -9.85 -12.44
CA GLY A 83 -17.00 -8.54 -12.89
C GLY A 83 -16.17 -7.34 -12.45
N VAL A 84 -16.34 -6.22 -13.18
CA VAL A 84 -15.76 -4.90 -12.85
C VAL A 84 -16.48 -4.37 -11.62
N SER A 85 -15.78 -4.22 -10.48
CA SER A 85 -16.33 -3.58 -9.28
C SER A 85 -16.92 -2.21 -9.63
N PRO A 86 -18.12 -1.84 -9.13
CA PRO A 86 -18.72 -0.52 -9.31
C PRO A 86 -17.77 0.61 -8.90
N LEU A 87 -16.87 0.33 -7.97
CA LEU A 87 -15.80 1.22 -7.55
C LEU A 87 -14.89 1.66 -8.71
N PHE A 88 -14.62 0.80 -9.69
CA PHE A 88 -13.76 1.12 -10.85
C PHE A 88 -14.44 2.00 -11.88
N GLN A 89 -15.77 2.07 -11.85
CA GLN A 89 -16.56 2.97 -12.70
C GLN A 89 -16.83 4.30 -11.99
N SER A 90 -16.52 4.40 -10.71
CA SER A 90 -16.78 5.59 -9.89
C SER A 90 -15.69 6.64 -10.06
N PRO A 91 -16.05 7.93 -10.18
CA PRO A 91 -15.08 9.03 -10.11
C PRO A 91 -14.40 9.14 -8.74
N LEU A 92 -14.93 8.45 -7.71
CA LEU A 92 -14.47 8.51 -6.32
C LEU A 92 -13.50 7.37 -5.96
N LYS A 93 -12.99 6.62 -6.95
CA LYS A 93 -12.12 5.45 -6.72
C LYS A 93 -10.91 5.76 -5.82
N GLU A 94 -10.36 6.97 -5.90
CA GLU A 94 -9.20 7.39 -5.09
C GLU A 94 -9.54 7.53 -3.60
N GLN A 95 -10.78 7.91 -3.29
CA GLN A 95 -11.29 8.01 -1.91
C GLN A 95 -11.60 6.64 -1.29
N ALA A 96 -11.58 5.58 -2.09
CA ALA A 96 -11.92 4.24 -1.63
C ALA A 96 -10.77 3.53 -0.91
N ILE A 97 -9.51 3.94 -1.11
CA ILE A 97 -8.35 3.26 -0.51
C ILE A 97 -8.45 3.18 1.03
N PRO A 98 -8.73 4.27 1.78
CA PRO A 98 -8.92 4.19 3.22
C PRO A 98 -10.01 3.19 3.64
N VAL A 99 -11.13 3.19 2.93
CA VAL A 99 -12.27 2.30 3.22
C VAL A 99 -11.90 0.85 2.95
N LEU A 100 -11.27 0.56 1.80
CA LEU A 100 -10.80 -0.77 1.46
C LEU A 100 -9.77 -1.27 2.49
N LEU A 101 -8.81 -0.44 2.90
CA LEU A 101 -7.83 -0.81 3.94
C LEU A 101 -8.48 -1.12 5.29
N GLU A 102 -9.56 -0.42 5.65
CA GLU A 102 -10.37 -0.76 6.82
C GLU A 102 -11.04 -2.13 6.64
N LYS A 103 -11.68 -2.35 5.49
CA LYS A 103 -12.44 -3.59 5.21
C LYS A 103 -11.57 -4.83 5.00
N VAL A 104 -10.29 -4.70 4.64
CA VAL A 104 -9.37 -5.85 4.64
C VAL A 104 -9.20 -6.45 6.05
N ARG A 105 -9.49 -5.69 7.11
CA ARG A 105 -9.47 -6.17 8.51
C ARG A 105 -10.81 -6.68 9.01
N ASP A 106 -11.83 -6.74 8.15
CA ASP A 106 -13.17 -7.16 8.55
C ASP A 106 -13.14 -8.63 9.00
N PRO A 107 -13.74 -8.98 10.15
CA PRO A 107 -13.76 -10.36 10.65
C PRO A 107 -14.50 -11.32 9.73
N ARG A 108 -15.35 -10.81 8.83
CA ARG A 108 -16.03 -11.61 7.82
C ARG A 108 -15.06 -11.86 6.68
N SER A 109 -14.56 -13.09 6.58
CA SER A 109 -13.56 -13.50 5.56
C SER A 109 -13.93 -13.08 4.14
N ALA A 110 -15.21 -13.19 3.75
CA ALA A 110 -15.67 -12.74 2.43
C ALA A 110 -15.42 -11.23 2.20
N VAL A 111 -15.78 -10.38 3.18
CA VAL A 111 -15.58 -8.92 3.09
C VAL A 111 -14.09 -8.58 2.97
N ALA A 112 -13.25 -9.21 3.78
CA ALA A 112 -11.80 -8.99 3.73
C ALA A 112 -11.18 -9.42 2.38
N ILE A 113 -11.58 -10.58 1.86
CA ILE A 113 -11.12 -11.09 0.55
C ILE A 113 -11.54 -10.13 -0.57
N TYR A 114 -12.77 -9.63 -0.55
CA TYR A 114 -13.26 -8.68 -1.56
C TYR A 114 -12.55 -7.34 -1.47
N ALA A 115 -12.35 -6.81 -0.26
CA ALA A 115 -11.61 -5.58 -0.08
C ALA A 115 -10.16 -5.70 -0.61
N MET A 116 -9.50 -6.84 -0.40
CA MET A 116 -8.17 -7.08 -0.99
C MET A 116 -8.21 -7.18 -2.50
N HIS A 117 -9.22 -7.85 -3.06
CA HIS A 117 -9.40 -7.97 -4.50
C HIS A 117 -9.58 -6.58 -5.15
N ASP A 118 -10.44 -5.74 -4.59
CA ASP A 118 -10.70 -4.41 -5.13
C ASP A 118 -9.49 -3.49 -4.93
N LEU A 119 -8.79 -3.59 -3.80
CA LEU A 119 -7.52 -2.88 -3.61
C LEU A 119 -6.48 -3.30 -4.67
N ARG A 120 -6.39 -4.59 -4.99
CA ARG A 120 -5.49 -5.12 -6.02
C ARG A 120 -5.82 -4.55 -7.40
N GLN A 121 -7.09 -4.56 -7.76
CA GLN A 121 -7.54 -4.03 -9.06
C GLN A 121 -7.31 -2.52 -9.16
N LEU A 122 -7.52 -1.78 -8.06
CA LEU A 122 -7.25 -0.35 -8.00
C LEU A 122 -5.77 -0.07 -8.26
N LEU A 123 -4.88 -0.77 -7.56
CA LEU A 123 -3.43 -0.64 -7.75
C LEU A 123 -2.97 -1.01 -9.17
N ARG A 124 -3.62 -1.98 -9.83
CA ARG A 124 -3.32 -2.32 -11.23
C ARG A 124 -3.75 -1.24 -12.22
N SER A 125 -4.79 -0.48 -11.89
CA SER A 125 -5.29 0.62 -12.72
C SER A 125 -4.53 1.92 -12.51
N GLU A 126 -3.77 2.03 -11.42
CA GLU A 126 -3.00 3.21 -11.06
C GLU A 126 -1.69 3.25 -11.87
N PRO A 127 -1.36 4.34 -12.58
CA PRO A 127 -0.08 4.45 -13.29
C PRO A 127 1.14 4.47 -12.36
N ASN A 128 1.01 5.02 -11.15
CA ASN A 128 2.12 5.13 -10.18
C ASN A 128 1.72 4.57 -8.80
N PRO A 129 1.47 3.25 -8.66
CA PRO A 129 0.97 2.65 -7.42
C PRO A 129 1.94 2.81 -6.24
N GLU A 130 3.24 3.00 -6.49
CA GLU A 130 4.23 3.29 -5.46
C GLU A 130 3.96 4.58 -4.67
N GLN A 131 3.26 5.55 -5.24
CA GLN A 131 2.91 6.79 -4.53
C GLN A 131 1.93 6.54 -3.38
N LEU A 132 1.19 5.44 -3.44
CA LEU A 132 0.23 5.02 -2.42
C LEU A 132 0.89 4.22 -1.29
N ALA A 133 2.18 3.88 -1.41
CA ALA A 133 2.90 3.08 -0.42
C ALA A 133 2.86 3.66 1.01
N PRO A 134 3.03 4.99 1.24
CA PRO A 134 2.98 5.55 2.61
C PRO A 134 1.65 5.31 3.33
N GLN A 135 0.55 5.20 2.59
CA GLN A 135 -0.78 4.93 3.14
C GLN A 135 -1.06 3.43 3.27
N ILE A 136 -0.69 2.63 2.26
CA ILE A 136 -1.04 1.21 2.16
C ILE A 136 -0.12 0.33 3.01
N VAL A 137 1.19 0.57 2.99
CA VAL A 137 2.18 -0.32 3.63
C VAL A 137 1.94 -0.47 5.14
N PRO A 138 1.76 0.61 5.93
CA PRO A 138 1.50 0.47 7.36
C PRO A 138 0.24 -0.34 7.65
N ALA A 139 -0.80 -0.19 6.82
CA ALA A 139 -2.04 -0.90 6.97
C ALA A 139 -1.90 -2.41 6.69
N LEU A 140 -1.16 -2.77 5.64
CA LEU A 140 -0.88 -4.14 5.22
C LEU A 140 0.08 -4.88 6.16
N LEU A 141 1.09 -4.21 6.72
CA LEU A 141 2.00 -4.83 7.69
C LEU A 141 1.30 -5.27 8.99
N LEU A 142 0.21 -4.61 9.35
CA LEU A 142 -0.64 -5.02 10.48
C LEU A 142 -1.43 -6.30 10.16
N LEU A 143 -1.79 -6.52 8.90
CA LEU A 143 -2.51 -7.71 8.43
C LEU A 143 -1.61 -8.93 8.34
N LEU A 144 -0.31 -8.77 8.03
CA LEU A 144 0.65 -9.88 8.07
C LEU A 144 0.70 -10.56 9.45
N LYS A 145 0.37 -9.85 10.54
CA LYS A 145 0.32 -10.44 11.89
C LYS A 145 -0.87 -11.39 12.10
N GLN A 146 -1.87 -11.34 11.21
CA GLN A 146 -3.06 -12.18 11.28
C GLN A 146 -2.82 -13.47 10.48
N ARG A 147 -3.15 -14.63 11.07
CA ARG A 147 -2.61 -15.94 10.65
C ARG A 147 -3.06 -16.43 9.26
N ASP A 148 -4.09 -15.84 8.65
CA ASP A 148 -4.82 -16.48 7.54
C ASP A 148 -4.74 -15.78 6.17
N ILE A 149 -4.11 -14.60 6.04
CA ILE A 149 -4.13 -13.83 4.78
C ILE A 149 -2.77 -13.31 4.26
N PRO A 150 -1.63 -14.01 4.42
CA PRO A 150 -0.34 -13.47 4.02
C PRO A 150 -0.14 -13.34 2.50
N GLY A 151 -0.69 -14.26 1.67
CA GLY A 151 -0.39 -14.29 0.24
C GLY A 151 -0.90 -13.09 -0.55
N GLY A 152 -2.17 -12.71 -0.35
CA GLY A 152 -2.74 -11.52 -1.00
C GLY A 152 -2.11 -10.22 -0.50
N VAL A 153 -1.76 -10.16 0.78
CA VAL A 153 -1.07 -9.00 1.37
C VAL A 153 0.33 -8.81 0.78
N VAL A 154 1.10 -9.89 0.60
CA VAL A 154 2.42 -9.86 -0.01
C VAL A 154 2.37 -9.39 -1.47
N GLU A 155 1.37 -9.81 -2.24
CA GLU A 155 1.18 -9.33 -3.62
C GLU A 155 0.88 -7.83 -3.65
N LEU A 156 0.01 -7.34 -2.77
CA LEU A 156 -0.32 -5.91 -2.69
C LEU A 156 0.91 -5.07 -2.30
N LEU A 157 1.73 -5.56 -1.36
CA LEU A 157 2.99 -4.91 -0.96
C LEU A 157 3.98 -4.80 -2.13
N GLN A 158 4.06 -5.83 -2.98
CA GLN A 158 4.87 -5.78 -4.21
C GLN A 158 4.34 -4.77 -5.23
N MET A 159 3.02 -4.69 -5.41
CA MET A 159 2.40 -3.75 -6.36
C MET A 159 2.75 -2.29 -6.05
N VAL A 160 2.82 -1.95 -4.76
CA VAL A 160 3.23 -0.60 -4.32
C VAL A 160 4.76 -0.45 -4.17
N LYS A 161 5.54 -1.42 -4.63
CA LYS A 161 7.02 -1.46 -4.52
C LYS A 161 7.54 -1.14 -3.12
N ALA A 162 6.87 -1.69 -2.12
CA ALA A 162 7.23 -1.43 -0.73
C ALA A 162 8.66 -1.92 -0.41
N ASP A 163 9.35 -1.17 0.44
CA ASP A 163 10.75 -1.43 0.78
C ASP A 163 10.91 -2.83 1.42
N PRO A 164 11.71 -3.72 0.81
CA PRO A 164 11.96 -5.05 1.34
C PRO A 164 12.51 -5.06 2.76
N GLU A 165 13.35 -4.10 3.15
CA GLU A 165 13.92 -4.02 4.50
C GLU A 165 12.85 -3.77 5.57
N VAL A 166 11.77 -3.09 5.20
CA VAL A 166 10.62 -2.84 6.08
C VAL A 166 9.75 -4.10 6.19
N ILE A 167 9.55 -4.83 5.10
CA ILE A 167 8.64 -5.98 5.05
C ILE A 167 9.27 -7.26 5.63
N ARG A 168 10.56 -7.50 5.34
CA ARG A 168 11.27 -8.75 5.65
C ARG A 168 11.15 -9.16 7.13
N PRO A 169 11.33 -8.27 8.13
CA PRO A 169 11.17 -8.64 9.53
C PRO A 169 9.76 -9.13 9.88
N HIS A 170 8.73 -8.67 9.17
CA HIS A 170 7.35 -9.12 9.37
C HIS A 170 7.11 -10.49 8.74
N LEU A 171 7.64 -10.73 7.53
CA LEU A 171 7.54 -12.03 6.88
C LEU A 171 8.30 -13.12 7.63
N LEU A 172 9.49 -12.83 8.16
CA LEU A 172 10.24 -13.80 8.96
C LEU A 172 9.48 -14.21 10.24
N LYS A 173 8.75 -13.29 10.86
CA LYS A 173 7.97 -13.55 12.09
C LYS A 173 6.78 -14.49 11.90
N ILE A 174 6.27 -14.61 10.67
CA ILE A 174 5.10 -15.46 10.39
C ILE A 174 5.48 -16.86 9.91
N ILE A 175 6.78 -17.12 9.70
CA ILE A 175 7.27 -18.45 9.31
C ILE A 175 7.29 -19.35 10.53
N ARG A 176 6.48 -20.42 10.47
CA ARG A 176 6.47 -21.50 11.45
C ARG A 176 7.47 -22.56 11.03
N TYR A 177 8.64 -22.53 11.65
CA TYR A 177 9.77 -23.42 11.31
C TYR A 177 9.53 -24.90 11.63
N ASP A 178 8.44 -25.24 12.33
CA ASP A 178 7.97 -26.59 12.57
C ASP A 178 7.02 -27.11 11.49
N GLU A 179 6.54 -26.25 10.59
CA GLU A 179 5.60 -26.59 9.52
C GLU A 179 6.22 -26.44 8.13
N THR A 180 6.38 -27.54 7.41
CA THR A 180 6.95 -27.56 6.06
C THR A 180 6.24 -26.60 5.09
N THR A 181 4.91 -26.58 5.08
CA THR A 181 4.13 -25.68 4.19
C THR A 181 4.33 -24.21 4.54
N SER A 182 4.49 -23.87 5.83
CA SER A 182 4.75 -22.50 6.27
C SER A 182 6.12 -22.03 5.80
N VAL A 183 7.15 -22.88 5.91
CA VAL A 183 8.51 -22.58 5.45
C VAL A 183 8.58 -22.37 3.94
N ILE A 184 7.95 -23.25 3.15
CA ILE A 184 7.90 -23.12 1.69
C ILE A 184 7.23 -21.81 1.28
N ARG A 185 6.04 -21.51 1.83
CA ARG A 185 5.31 -20.28 1.51
C ARG A 185 6.03 -19.03 1.98
N GLY A 186 6.60 -19.04 3.18
CA GLY A 186 7.36 -17.93 3.74
C GLY A 186 8.61 -17.61 2.91
N ALA A 187 9.39 -18.63 2.54
CA ALA A 187 10.54 -18.46 1.66
C ALA A 187 10.12 -17.91 0.28
N TYR A 188 9.02 -18.41 -0.28
CA TYR A 188 8.48 -17.89 -1.54
C TYR A 188 8.11 -16.40 -1.44
N TRP A 189 7.39 -16.00 -0.40
CA TRP A 189 7.04 -14.59 -0.18
C TRP A 189 8.25 -13.69 0.02
N LEU A 190 9.26 -14.17 0.76
CA LEU A 190 10.51 -13.45 0.96
C LEU A 190 11.24 -13.23 -0.37
N LYS A 191 11.33 -14.25 -1.24
CA LYS A 191 11.91 -14.11 -2.58
C LYS A 191 11.13 -13.21 -3.52
N GLN A 192 9.82 -13.19 -3.36
CA GLN A 192 8.94 -12.32 -4.13
C GLN A 192 9.14 -10.83 -3.80
N VAL A 193 9.28 -10.52 -2.51
CA VAL A 193 9.52 -9.13 -2.05
C VAL A 193 10.99 -8.74 -2.25
N ASP A 194 11.91 -9.68 -2.00
CA ASP A 194 13.34 -9.49 -2.13
C ASP A 194 13.97 -10.65 -2.90
N PRO A 195 14.11 -10.53 -4.23
CA PRO A 195 14.73 -11.55 -5.06
C PRO A 195 16.16 -11.90 -4.64
N SER A 196 16.87 -10.96 -4.00
CA SER A 196 18.24 -11.15 -3.54
C SER A 196 18.35 -11.89 -2.20
N PHE A 197 17.27 -11.96 -1.43
CA PHE A 197 17.27 -12.56 -0.10
C PHE A 197 17.67 -14.03 -0.11
N GLU A 198 18.63 -14.42 0.73
CA GLU A 198 19.06 -15.81 0.84
C GLU A 198 18.12 -16.59 1.77
N VAL A 199 17.27 -17.43 1.19
CA VAL A 199 16.30 -18.24 1.95
C VAL A 199 16.88 -19.57 2.46
N THR A 200 18.05 -20.00 1.98
CA THR A 200 18.71 -21.26 2.39
C THR A 200 18.78 -21.44 3.90
N PRO A 201 19.13 -20.42 4.71
CA PRO A 201 19.14 -20.54 6.17
C PRO A 201 17.78 -20.90 6.77
N ILE A 202 16.67 -20.47 6.16
CA ILE A 202 15.31 -20.79 6.63
C ILE A 202 15.02 -22.28 6.44
N TYR A 203 15.41 -22.84 5.29
CA TYR A 203 15.26 -24.26 5.01
C TYR A 203 16.09 -25.12 5.96
N ILE A 204 17.36 -24.73 6.18
CA ILE A 204 18.26 -25.44 7.11
C ILE A 204 17.68 -25.42 8.52
N GLU A 205 17.21 -24.27 9.00
CA GLU A 205 16.62 -24.16 10.34
C GLU A 205 15.39 -25.07 10.51
N HIS A 206 14.54 -25.18 9.47
CA HIS A 206 13.45 -26.15 9.49
C HIS A 206 13.96 -27.60 9.50
N MET A 207 14.96 -27.94 8.70
CA MET A 207 15.52 -29.29 8.63
C MET A 207 16.15 -29.74 9.94
N LYS A 208 16.81 -28.83 10.67
CA LYS A 208 17.35 -29.08 12.03
C LYS A 208 16.27 -29.41 13.04
N ARG A 209 15.11 -28.73 12.95
CA ARG A 209 13.99 -28.91 13.88
C ARG A 209 13.08 -30.08 13.50
N SER A 210 13.00 -30.42 12.22
CA SER A 210 12.18 -31.52 11.73
C SER A 210 12.90 -32.85 11.88
N LEU A 211 12.26 -33.80 12.58
CA LEU A 211 12.77 -35.17 12.70
C LEU A 211 12.54 -36.01 11.44
N ARG A 212 11.74 -35.53 10.49
CA ARG A 212 11.35 -36.28 9.29
C ARG A 212 11.69 -35.49 8.03
N PRO A 213 12.55 -36.04 7.15
CA PRO A 213 12.79 -35.48 5.83
C PRO A 213 11.51 -35.39 4.99
N SER A 214 11.35 -34.28 4.28
CA SER A 214 10.23 -34.02 3.37
C SER A 214 10.75 -33.81 1.97
N LYS A 215 10.41 -34.75 1.07
CA LYS A 215 10.74 -34.63 -0.36
C LYS A 215 10.12 -33.38 -0.98
N GLN A 216 8.91 -33.00 -0.55
CA GLN A 216 8.24 -31.80 -1.02
C GLN A 216 9.04 -30.53 -0.70
N LEU A 217 9.67 -30.44 0.47
CA LEU A 217 10.50 -29.30 0.84
C LEU A 217 11.71 -29.15 -0.07
N VAL A 218 12.42 -30.27 -0.31
CA VAL A 218 13.61 -30.30 -1.17
C VAL A 218 13.21 -29.94 -2.61
N LEU A 219 12.16 -30.56 -3.16
CA LEU A 219 11.67 -30.27 -4.50
C LEU A 219 11.20 -28.83 -4.65
N SER A 220 10.50 -28.28 -3.65
CA SER A 220 10.03 -26.89 -3.68
C SER A 220 11.20 -25.91 -3.64
N GLY A 221 12.20 -26.16 -2.81
CA GLY A 221 13.38 -25.29 -2.74
C GLY A 221 14.26 -25.36 -4.01
N ILE A 222 14.40 -26.54 -4.63
CA ILE A 222 15.04 -26.68 -5.94
C ILE A 222 14.20 -25.98 -7.02
N GLY A 223 12.89 -26.24 -7.03
CA GLY A 223 11.98 -25.76 -8.05
C GLY A 223 11.80 -24.25 -8.05
N LEU A 224 11.72 -23.64 -6.88
CA LEU A 224 11.70 -22.19 -6.73
C LEU A 224 13.09 -21.55 -6.88
N THR A 225 14.12 -22.34 -7.26
CA THR A 225 15.52 -21.91 -7.39
C THR A 225 16.09 -21.28 -6.12
N HIS A 226 15.49 -21.61 -4.97
CA HIS A 226 15.90 -21.10 -3.67
C HIS A 226 17.31 -21.58 -3.28
N PHE A 227 17.69 -22.78 -3.72
CA PHE A 227 19.04 -23.30 -3.59
C PHE A 227 19.40 -24.28 -4.71
N GLN A 228 20.70 -24.42 -4.95
CA GLN A 228 21.26 -25.52 -5.73
C GLN A 228 21.42 -26.74 -4.82
N PRO A 229 21.05 -27.96 -5.24
CA PRO A 229 21.14 -29.16 -4.41
C PRO A 229 22.51 -29.33 -3.74
N GLY A 230 23.59 -29.17 -4.51
CA GLY A 230 24.96 -29.29 -3.97
C GLY A 230 25.33 -28.19 -2.96
N ARG A 231 24.77 -26.98 -3.07
CA ARG A 231 24.99 -25.94 -2.06
C ARG A 231 24.26 -26.24 -0.75
N LEU A 232 23.02 -26.73 -0.85
CA LEU A 232 22.26 -27.17 0.32
C LEU A 232 22.93 -28.36 0.99
N GLU A 233 23.40 -29.34 0.23
CA GLU A 233 24.14 -30.51 0.73
C GLU A 233 25.40 -30.07 1.50
N ILE A 234 26.22 -29.18 0.94
CA ILE A 234 27.41 -28.64 1.62
C ILE A 234 27.03 -27.93 2.92
N ALA A 235 25.95 -27.15 2.92
CA ALA A 235 25.49 -26.46 4.11
C ALA A 235 25.00 -27.42 5.20
N LEU A 236 24.21 -28.44 4.84
CA LEU A 236 23.76 -29.49 5.76
C LEU A 236 24.93 -30.31 6.32
N LYS A 237 25.94 -30.62 5.50
CA LYS A 237 27.16 -31.31 5.97
C LYS A 237 27.94 -30.47 6.98
N ARG A 238 27.93 -29.14 6.87
CA ARG A 238 28.52 -28.26 7.90
C ARG A 238 27.72 -28.31 9.20
N GLU A 239 26.40 -28.16 9.14
CA GLU A 239 25.54 -28.26 10.33
C GLU A 239 25.64 -29.62 11.01
N LEU A 240 25.83 -30.71 10.25
CA LEU A 240 26.04 -32.05 10.79
C LEU A 240 27.32 -32.17 11.64
N LEU A 241 28.38 -31.44 11.28
CA LEU A 241 29.62 -31.40 12.07
C LEU A 241 29.41 -30.68 13.40
N ASP A 242 28.56 -29.65 13.40
CA ASP A 242 28.24 -28.83 14.57
C ASP A 242 27.14 -29.43 15.46
N ALA A 243 26.40 -30.42 14.94
CA ALA A 243 25.33 -31.09 15.67
C ALA A 243 25.84 -31.80 16.92
N ILE A 244 25.15 -31.59 18.04
CA ILE A 244 25.59 -32.09 19.35
C ILE A 244 24.88 -33.40 19.69
N THR A 245 23.61 -33.53 19.32
CA THR A 245 22.78 -34.68 19.72
C THR A 245 22.78 -35.79 18.66
N PRO A 246 22.68 -37.08 19.06
CA PRO A 246 22.56 -38.18 18.10
C PRO A 246 21.30 -38.08 17.22
N GLU A 247 20.21 -37.55 17.77
CA GLU A 247 18.93 -37.37 17.09
C GLU A 247 19.02 -36.31 15.97
N GLU A 248 19.63 -35.17 16.27
CA GLU A 248 19.91 -34.11 15.30
C GLU A 248 20.84 -34.63 14.19
N LYS A 249 21.90 -35.36 14.55
CA LYS A 249 22.81 -35.98 13.56
C LYS A 249 22.07 -36.94 12.64
N ALA A 250 21.24 -37.83 13.20
CA ALA A 250 20.46 -38.78 12.41
C ALA A 250 19.46 -38.08 11.48
N SER A 251 18.79 -37.02 11.96
CA SER A 251 17.89 -36.22 11.12
C SER A 251 18.63 -35.54 9.97
N LEU A 252 19.73 -34.84 10.26
CA LEU A 252 20.53 -34.14 9.24
C LEU A 252 21.12 -35.11 8.21
N GLN A 253 21.58 -36.29 8.64
CA GLN A 253 22.04 -37.35 7.75
C GLN A 253 20.93 -37.77 6.78
N ALA A 254 19.72 -38.00 7.29
CA ALA A 254 18.57 -38.39 6.48
C ALA A 254 18.15 -37.29 5.49
N TRP A 255 18.27 -36.01 5.87
CA TRP A 255 18.08 -34.88 4.96
C TRP A 255 19.13 -34.82 3.86
N ILE A 256 20.41 -35.03 4.18
CA ILE A 256 21.51 -35.07 3.21
C ILE A 256 21.26 -36.18 2.18
N GLU A 257 20.93 -37.40 2.65
CA GLU A 257 20.62 -38.54 1.78
C GLU A 257 19.44 -38.24 0.85
N LEU A 258 18.39 -37.59 1.37
CA LEU A 258 17.24 -37.19 0.55
C LEU A 258 17.61 -36.13 -0.51
N VAL A 259 18.44 -35.15 -0.16
CA VAL A 259 18.91 -34.12 -1.10
C VAL A 259 19.76 -34.75 -2.21
N GLU A 260 20.70 -35.62 -1.85
CA GLU A 260 21.54 -36.35 -2.80
C GLU A 260 20.70 -37.24 -3.73
N GLN A 261 19.73 -37.97 -3.16
CA GLN A 261 18.81 -38.80 -3.94
C GLN A 261 17.95 -37.96 -4.90
N THR A 262 17.39 -36.85 -4.41
CA THR A 262 16.58 -35.95 -5.24
C THR A 262 17.40 -35.32 -6.36
N ALA A 263 18.66 -34.99 -6.12
CA ALA A 263 19.57 -34.47 -7.14
C ALA A 263 19.90 -35.51 -8.22
N LYS A 264 20.00 -36.79 -7.86
CA LYS A 264 20.19 -37.90 -8.81
C LYS A 264 18.93 -38.18 -9.63
N ASP A 265 17.76 -38.13 -8.99
CA ASP A 265 16.47 -38.44 -9.60
C ASP A 265 15.94 -37.31 -10.49
N SER A 266 16.37 -36.06 -10.25
CA SER A 266 15.97 -34.92 -11.07
C SER A 266 16.82 -34.86 -12.34
N PRO A 267 16.29 -35.20 -13.53
CA PRO A 267 17.04 -35.04 -14.76
C PRO A 267 17.29 -33.54 -14.94
N ARG A 268 18.56 -33.18 -15.18
CA ARG A 268 19.04 -31.81 -15.42
C ARG A 268 17.97 -30.94 -16.10
N GLY A 269 17.31 -30.08 -15.32
CA GLY A 269 16.54 -28.94 -15.85
C GLY A 269 15.00 -29.01 -15.88
N ARG A 270 14.32 -30.06 -15.40
CA ARG A 270 12.85 -29.99 -15.20
C ARG A 270 12.47 -29.79 -13.75
N VAL A 271 12.37 -28.53 -13.36
CA VAL A 271 11.59 -28.11 -12.21
C VAL A 271 10.11 -28.41 -12.52
N PRO A 272 9.38 -29.21 -11.72
CA PRO A 272 7.93 -29.31 -11.85
C PRO A 272 7.30 -27.94 -11.60
N ALA A 273 6.35 -27.54 -12.46
CA ALA A 273 5.70 -26.24 -12.32
C ALA A 273 4.94 -26.17 -10.98
N CYS A 274 4.86 -24.99 -10.37
CA CYS A 274 4.11 -24.78 -9.12
C CYS A 274 2.64 -25.23 -9.20
N SER A 275 2.08 -25.41 -10.40
CA SER A 275 0.74 -25.97 -10.63
C SER A 275 0.60 -27.43 -10.18
N ASP A 276 1.72 -28.15 -10.06
CA ASP A 276 1.73 -29.59 -9.74
C ASP A 276 1.85 -29.83 -8.22
N LEU A 277 1.82 -28.76 -7.41
CA LEU A 277 1.98 -28.78 -5.95
C LEU A 277 0.67 -28.53 -5.17
N ASN A 278 -0.48 -28.58 -5.85
CA ASN A 278 -1.82 -28.51 -5.24
C ASN A 278 -2.44 -29.89 -5.07
#